data_AF-A0A960RJM7-F1
#
_entry.id   AF-A0A960RJM7-F1
#
_cell.length_a   1.000
_cell.length_b   1.000
_cell.length_c   1.000
_cell.angle_alpha   90.00
_cell.angle_beta   90.00
_cell.angle_gamma   90.00
#
_symmetry.space_group_name_H-M   'P 1'
#
loop_
_entity.id
_entity.type
_entity.pdbx_description
1 polymer ?
#
loop_
_entity_poly.entity_id
_entity_poly.type
_entity_poly.pdbx_seq_one_letter_code
_entity_poly.pdbx_strand_id
1 'polypeptide(L)'
;VNLRNGQSLGGDGKPIEGFYTQDEVRELVAYAAARHVNILPEIEMPGHAQAAIAAYPELGLLAEAKPVSCKWGIHETLFNTKPGTFAFLEDVLAEVVALFPFEYLHIGGDEAIKPQWENDVATQAHLKELGLKDEHELQSWFIRQAEAILQKHHRKLVGWDEILEGGLAETATVMSWRGLEGAIESAKHGNDAIMCPNPFVYFDHYQAEDWGTEPLGIGGNSPLAKVHGYEPIPAELTAEQAKHIIGVQGQLWTEYIATPSRLEFMAFPRVCALAEIAWCPQDRPDFAHFLTRLKTHLRRLDVQDVRYRAPLEYVQA
;
A
#
# COMPACT_ATOMS: atom_id res chain seq x y z
N VAL A 1 -18.80 0.21 6.68
CA VAL A 1 -19.91 0.74 5.84
C VAL A 1 -19.43 0.72 4.41
N ASN A 2 -19.97 -0.18 3.58
CA ASN A 2 -19.56 -0.27 2.18
C ASN A 2 -20.11 0.96 1.42
N LEU A 3 -19.28 1.68 0.64
CA LEU A 3 -19.66 2.93 -0.02
C LEU A 3 -19.59 2.78 -1.54
N ARG A 4 -20.73 2.57 -2.21
CA ARG A 4 -20.79 2.63 -3.68
C ARG A 4 -21.34 3.99 -4.11
N ASN A 5 -20.59 4.75 -4.91
CA ASN A 5 -21.01 6.06 -5.43
C ASN A 5 -21.48 7.05 -4.34
N GLY A 6 -20.81 7.08 -3.19
CA GLY A 6 -21.18 7.93 -2.07
C GLY A 6 -22.42 7.48 -1.28
N GLN A 7 -23.04 6.35 -1.62
CA GLN A 7 -24.14 5.77 -0.86
C GLN A 7 -23.64 4.70 0.12
N SER A 8 -23.93 4.91 1.40
CA SER A 8 -23.72 3.94 2.48
C SER A 8 -24.60 2.72 2.27
N LEU A 9 -24.00 1.56 2.00
CA LEU A 9 -24.65 0.25 2.05
C LEU A 9 -24.91 -0.23 3.50
N GLY A 10 -24.62 0.63 4.49
CA GLY A 10 -24.79 0.33 5.91
C GLY A 10 -23.67 -0.55 6.47
N GLY A 11 -23.64 -0.68 7.79
CA GLY A 11 -22.97 -1.77 8.50
C GLY A 11 -24.04 -2.48 9.34
N ASP A 12 -23.82 -3.73 9.73
CA ASP A 12 -24.79 -4.49 10.54
C ASP A 12 -24.82 -4.06 12.02
N GLY A 13 -24.05 -3.01 12.37
CA GLY A 13 -23.97 -2.43 13.71
C GLY A 13 -23.16 -3.28 14.69
N LYS A 14 -22.54 -4.39 14.24
CA LYS A 14 -21.72 -5.22 15.10
C LYS A 14 -20.30 -4.67 15.18
N PRO A 15 -19.74 -4.54 16.38
CA PRO A 15 -18.32 -4.26 16.54
C PRO A 15 -17.48 -5.31 15.81
N ILE A 16 -16.50 -4.86 15.04
CA ILE A 16 -15.44 -5.70 14.50
C ILE A 16 -14.16 -5.29 15.21
N GLU A 17 -13.46 -6.27 15.77
CA GLU A 17 -12.23 -6.08 16.52
C GLU A 17 -11.21 -7.16 16.13
N GLY A 18 -9.93 -6.87 16.38
CA GLY A 18 -8.83 -7.79 16.11
C GLY A 18 -7.52 -7.03 15.94
N PHE A 19 -6.43 -7.62 16.42
CA PHE A 19 -5.07 -7.15 16.23
C PHE A 19 -4.11 -8.32 16.42
N TYR A 20 -2.89 -8.20 15.90
CA TYR A 20 -1.82 -9.15 16.20
C TYR A 20 -1.09 -8.71 17.46
N THR A 21 -0.95 -9.62 18.42
CA THR A 21 0.02 -9.47 19.50
C THR A 21 1.44 -9.55 18.94
N GLN A 22 2.42 -9.04 19.69
CA GLN A 22 3.82 -9.14 19.27
C GLN A 22 4.30 -10.60 19.11
N ASP A 23 3.77 -11.53 19.91
CA ASP A 23 4.11 -12.95 19.79
C ASP A 23 3.56 -13.57 18.51
N GLU A 24 2.32 -13.24 18.14
CA GLU A 24 1.74 -13.64 16.84
C GLU A 24 2.51 -13.03 15.67
N VAL A 25 2.95 -11.77 15.78
CA VAL A 25 3.83 -11.15 14.77
C VAL A 25 5.17 -11.89 14.67
N ARG A 26 5.80 -12.25 15.80
CA ARG A 26 7.05 -13.03 15.80
C ARG A 26 6.86 -14.39 15.13
N GLU A 27 5.75 -15.07 15.40
CA GLU A 27 5.40 -16.33 14.73
C GLU A 27 5.24 -16.13 13.22
N LEU A 28 4.52 -15.09 12.80
CA LEU A 28 4.32 -14.76 11.38
C LEU A 28 5.63 -14.46 10.66
N VAL A 29 6.50 -13.65 11.28
CA VAL A 29 7.85 -13.33 10.77
C VAL A 29 8.69 -14.61 10.64
N ALA A 30 8.69 -15.48 11.63
CA ALA A 30 9.41 -16.75 11.57
C ALA A 30 8.87 -17.67 10.46
N TYR A 31 7.54 -17.74 10.31
CA TYR A 31 6.89 -18.54 9.27
C TYR A 31 7.23 -18.05 7.85
N ALA A 32 7.27 -16.73 7.65
CA ALA A 32 7.65 -16.09 6.39
C ALA A 32 9.15 -16.29 6.09
N ALA A 33 10.02 -16.10 7.09
CA ALA A 33 11.45 -16.28 6.96
C ALA A 33 11.82 -17.73 6.57
N ALA A 34 11.12 -18.72 7.12
CA ALA A 34 11.28 -20.13 6.74
C ALA A 34 10.93 -20.42 5.26
N ARG A 35 10.30 -19.47 4.57
CA ARG A 35 9.93 -19.52 3.14
C ARG A 35 10.70 -18.50 2.29
N HIS A 36 11.74 -17.89 2.84
CA HIS A 36 12.51 -16.83 2.18
C HIS A 36 11.66 -15.60 1.80
N VAL A 37 10.62 -15.32 2.58
CA VAL A 37 9.76 -14.14 2.43
C VAL A 37 10.09 -13.16 3.54
N ASN A 38 10.46 -11.93 3.16
CA ASN A 38 10.57 -10.81 4.09
C ASN A 38 9.20 -10.15 4.27
N ILE A 39 8.91 -9.71 5.50
CA ILE A 39 7.72 -8.90 5.79
C ILE A 39 8.17 -7.45 5.89
N LEU A 40 7.61 -6.60 5.03
CA LEU A 40 7.73 -5.15 5.09
C LEU A 40 6.54 -4.60 5.89
N PRO A 41 6.72 -4.19 7.15
CA PRO A 41 5.64 -3.56 7.91
C PRO A 41 5.37 -2.14 7.39
N GLU A 42 4.09 -1.74 7.44
CA GLU A 42 3.66 -0.37 7.15
C GLU A 42 3.01 0.26 8.38
N ILE A 43 3.51 1.44 8.78
CA ILE A 43 2.86 2.31 9.76
C ILE A 43 2.58 3.64 9.08
N GLU A 44 1.34 3.82 8.67
CA GLU A 44 0.92 4.92 7.82
C GLU A 44 0.94 6.27 8.53
N MET A 45 1.53 7.28 7.87
CA MET A 45 1.62 8.66 8.37
C MET A 45 1.87 9.65 7.22
N PRO A 46 1.50 10.93 7.35
CA PRO A 46 0.70 11.54 8.41
C PRO A 46 -0.83 11.34 8.21
N GLY A 47 -1.22 10.86 7.04
CA GLY A 47 -2.59 10.48 6.66
C GLY A 47 -3.07 9.20 7.34
N HIS A 48 -4.34 8.84 7.11
CA HIS A 48 -4.96 7.58 7.57
C HIS A 48 -4.75 7.23 9.06
N ALA A 49 -4.46 8.23 9.87
CA ALA A 49 -4.08 8.09 11.27
C ALA A 49 -5.28 8.04 12.24
N GLN A 50 -6.52 7.96 11.73
CA GLN A 50 -7.72 8.13 12.55
C GLN A 50 -7.84 7.08 13.66
N ALA A 51 -7.38 5.84 13.44
CA ALA A 51 -7.39 4.81 14.48
C ALA A 51 -6.45 5.17 15.65
N ALA A 52 -5.23 5.63 15.35
CA ALA A 52 -4.27 6.07 16.37
C ALA A 52 -4.78 7.32 17.12
N ILE A 53 -5.34 8.29 16.40
CA ILE A 53 -5.88 9.53 16.99
C ILE A 53 -7.16 9.27 17.79
N ALA A 54 -7.96 8.26 17.44
CA ALA A 54 -9.09 7.85 18.28
C ALA A 54 -8.63 7.28 19.63
N ALA A 55 -7.49 6.58 19.65
CA ALA A 55 -6.91 6.02 20.88
C ALA A 55 -6.14 7.08 21.70
N TYR A 56 -5.45 8.00 21.01
CA TYR A 56 -4.63 9.07 21.59
C TYR A 56 -5.01 10.42 20.96
N PRO A 57 -6.09 11.07 21.44
CA PRO A 57 -6.61 12.30 20.85
C PRO A 57 -5.61 13.44 20.75
N GLU A 58 -4.63 13.49 21.65
CA GLU A 58 -3.55 14.47 21.67
C GLU A 58 -2.63 14.44 20.45
N LEU A 59 -2.65 13.35 19.67
CA LEU A 59 -1.91 13.21 18.41
C LEU A 59 -2.60 13.91 17.23
N GLY A 60 -3.90 14.22 17.35
CA GLY A 60 -4.68 14.90 16.32
C GLY A 60 -4.71 16.44 16.48
N LEU A 61 -5.51 17.07 15.63
CA LEU A 61 -5.72 18.53 15.60
C LEU A 61 -7.09 18.96 16.12
N LEU A 62 -8.02 18.01 16.26
CA LEU A 62 -9.39 18.27 16.68
C LEU A 62 -9.49 18.35 18.20
N ALA A 63 -10.33 19.26 18.70
CA ALA A 63 -10.61 19.38 20.13
C ALA A 63 -11.32 18.16 20.71
N GLU A 64 -12.15 17.49 19.90
CA GLU A 64 -12.84 16.25 20.25
C GLU A 64 -12.37 15.11 19.35
N ALA A 65 -12.06 13.97 19.96
CA ALA A 65 -11.62 12.78 19.24
C ALA A 65 -12.73 12.23 18.35
N LYS A 66 -12.42 11.98 17.07
CA LYS A 66 -13.28 11.17 16.21
C LYS A 66 -13.13 9.70 16.62
N PRO A 67 -14.23 8.91 16.68
CA PRO A 67 -14.10 7.47 16.85
C PRO A 67 -13.38 6.84 15.65
N VAL A 68 -12.92 5.60 15.78
CA VAL A 68 -12.39 4.81 14.66
C VAL A 68 -13.42 4.82 13.51
N SER A 69 -12.96 5.14 12.29
CA SER A 69 -13.89 5.28 11.16
C SER A 69 -14.51 3.94 10.80
N CYS A 70 -15.83 3.96 10.58
CA CYS A 70 -16.56 2.83 10.02
C CYS A 70 -16.84 3.03 8.51
N LYS A 71 -16.23 4.03 7.88
CA LYS A 71 -16.43 4.40 6.48
C LYS A 71 -15.10 4.30 5.72
N TRP A 72 -15.20 4.00 4.44
CA TRP A 72 -14.08 3.96 3.51
C TRP A 72 -13.82 5.33 2.88
N GLY A 73 -12.62 5.48 2.33
CA GLY A 73 -12.17 6.69 1.63
C GLY A 73 -11.25 7.57 2.47
N ILE A 74 -10.88 8.69 1.88
CA ILE A 74 -9.88 9.60 2.44
C ILE A 74 -10.46 10.38 3.62
N HIS A 75 -9.80 10.29 4.76
CA HIS A 75 -10.19 11.01 5.96
C HIS A 75 -9.31 12.24 6.20
N GLU A 76 -9.91 13.34 6.65
CA GLU A 76 -9.18 14.58 6.96
C GLU A 76 -8.28 14.49 8.19
N THR A 77 -8.39 13.40 8.95
CA THR A 77 -7.71 13.23 10.22
C THR A 77 -6.22 13.01 10.00
N LEU A 78 -5.42 14.02 10.34
CA LEU A 78 -3.97 13.98 10.24
C LEU A 78 -3.32 13.97 11.63
N PHE A 79 -2.14 13.35 11.71
CA PHE A 79 -1.23 13.60 12.82
C PHE A 79 -0.87 15.09 12.89
N ASN A 80 -0.83 15.64 14.11
CA ASN A 80 -0.33 16.99 14.33
C ASN A 80 1.21 17.04 14.27
N THR A 81 1.77 18.23 14.16
CA THR A 81 3.22 18.44 13.97
C THR A 81 3.97 18.73 15.28
N LYS A 82 3.38 18.39 16.44
CA LYS A 82 3.98 18.69 17.75
C LYS A 82 5.06 17.66 18.12
N PRO A 83 6.06 18.04 18.94
CA PRO A 83 7.11 17.10 19.39
C PRO A 83 6.58 15.82 20.04
N GLY A 84 5.46 15.89 20.76
CA GLY A 84 4.84 14.71 21.38
C GLY A 84 4.40 13.65 20.38
N THR A 85 3.96 14.06 19.19
CA THR A 85 3.57 13.13 18.12
C THR A 85 4.78 12.39 17.56
N PHE A 86 5.91 13.09 17.37
CA PHE A 86 7.14 12.43 16.92
C PHE A 86 7.74 11.51 17.99
N ALA A 87 7.60 11.85 19.28
CA ALA A 87 7.98 10.94 20.35
C ALA A 87 7.13 9.65 20.34
N PHE A 88 5.81 9.79 20.18
CA PHE A 88 4.91 8.63 20.02
C PHE A 88 5.29 7.77 18.80
N LEU A 89 5.55 8.40 17.65
CA LEU A 89 5.95 7.68 16.44
C LEU A 89 7.32 7.01 16.59
N GLU A 90 8.28 7.65 17.27
CA GLU A 90 9.59 7.04 17.57
C GLU A 90 9.42 5.80 18.46
N ASP A 91 8.58 5.85 19.50
CA ASP A 91 8.30 4.69 20.34
C ASP A 91 7.64 3.55 19.55
N VAL A 92 6.60 3.84 18.75
CA VAL A 92 5.93 2.83 17.91
C VAL A 92 6.89 2.22 16.89
N LEU A 93 7.63 3.05 16.16
CA LEU A 93 8.57 2.58 15.14
C LEU A 93 9.71 1.77 15.76
N ALA A 94 10.19 2.13 16.96
CA ALA A 94 11.19 1.34 17.66
C ALA A 94 10.70 -0.08 17.98
N GLU A 95 9.45 -0.22 18.45
CA GLU A 95 8.85 -1.53 18.72
C GLU A 95 8.62 -2.33 17.43
N VAL A 96 8.11 -1.69 16.38
CA VAL A 96 7.90 -2.34 15.06
C VAL A 96 9.24 -2.82 14.50
N VAL A 97 10.27 -1.98 14.48
CA VAL A 97 11.61 -2.34 13.99
C VAL A 97 12.22 -3.52 14.75
N ALA A 98 11.92 -3.66 16.04
CA ALA A 98 12.38 -4.80 16.83
C ALA A 98 11.68 -6.12 16.45
N LEU A 99 10.45 -6.07 15.92
CA LEU A 99 9.68 -7.25 15.50
C LEU A 99 10.00 -7.69 14.06
N PHE A 100 10.29 -6.73 13.18
CA PHE A 100 10.49 -7.00 11.76
C PHE A 100 11.97 -6.86 11.37
N PRO A 101 12.69 -7.96 11.05
CA PRO A 101 14.13 -7.92 10.79
C PRO A 101 14.48 -7.29 9.45
N PHE A 102 13.53 -7.17 8.52
CA PHE A 102 13.77 -6.64 7.18
C PHE A 102 14.32 -5.21 7.23
N GLU A 103 15.25 -4.88 6.32
CA GLU A 103 15.97 -3.60 6.36
C GLU A 103 15.09 -2.38 6.00
N TYR A 104 13.92 -2.62 5.42
CA TYR A 104 12.96 -1.61 5.00
C TYR A 104 11.78 -1.52 5.97
N LEU A 105 11.22 -0.31 6.12
CA LEU A 105 9.95 -0.04 6.79
C LEU A 105 9.14 0.92 5.93
N HIS A 106 7.85 0.63 5.74
CA HIS A 106 6.94 1.49 4.99
C HIS A 106 6.24 2.48 5.93
N ILE A 107 6.22 3.76 5.55
CA ILE A 107 5.61 4.83 6.36
C ILE A 107 4.31 5.37 5.75
N GLY A 108 3.87 4.81 4.64
CA GLY A 108 2.73 5.32 3.88
C GLY A 108 3.09 6.60 3.16
N GLY A 109 2.40 7.69 3.53
CA GLY A 109 2.59 9.03 2.96
C GLY A 109 1.55 9.40 1.90
N ASP A 110 0.61 8.52 1.60
CA ASP A 110 -0.47 8.73 0.65
C ASP A 110 -1.63 9.53 1.25
N GLU A 111 -2.41 10.13 0.37
CA GLU A 111 -3.73 10.72 0.65
C GLU A 111 -3.83 11.66 1.87
N ALA A 112 -2.72 12.28 2.27
CA ALA A 112 -2.68 13.22 3.39
C ALA A 112 -3.38 14.54 3.02
N ILE A 113 -4.70 14.64 3.20
CA ILE A 113 -5.44 15.85 2.83
C ILE A 113 -5.27 16.97 3.87
N LYS A 114 -4.95 18.18 3.37
CA LYS A 114 -4.38 19.29 4.15
C LYS A 114 -5.33 20.18 4.98
N PRO A 115 -6.68 20.19 4.84
CA PRO A 115 -7.53 21.16 5.54
C PRO A 115 -7.34 21.27 7.06
N GLN A 116 -7.00 20.20 7.78
CA GLN A 116 -6.74 20.30 9.22
C GLN A 116 -5.46 21.08 9.55
N TRP A 117 -4.41 20.94 8.74
CA TRP A 117 -3.18 21.72 8.89
C TRP A 117 -3.37 23.18 8.44
N GLU A 118 -4.12 23.40 7.36
CA GLU A 118 -4.44 24.75 6.84
C GLU A 118 -5.21 25.59 7.89
N ASN A 119 -6.14 24.96 8.62
CA ASN A 119 -7.03 25.64 9.57
C ASN A 119 -6.51 25.68 11.01
N ASP A 120 -5.43 24.95 11.35
CA ASP A 120 -4.89 24.93 12.71
C ASP A 120 -3.83 26.02 12.93
N VAL A 121 -4.11 26.91 13.89
CA VAL A 121 -3.25 28.08 14.19
C VAL A 121 -1.85 27.67 14.63
N ALA A 122 -1.72 26.59 15.42
CA ALA A 122 -0.42 26.13 15.89
C ALA A 122 0.41 25.53 14.75
N THR A 123 -0.22 24.75 13.87
CA THR A 123 0.41 24.18 12.68
C THR A 123 0.87 25.28 11.72
N GLN A 124 0.04 26.29 11.47
CA GLN A 124 0.41 27.44 10.64
C GLN A 124 1.55 28.28 11.23
N ALA A 125 1.60 28.41 12.56
CA ALA A 125 2.74 29.05 13.22
C ALA A 125 4.02 28.24 13.04
N HIS A 126 3.95 26.92 13.24
CA HIS A 126 5.09 26.03 13.07
C HIS A 126 5.61 26.01 11.62
N LEU A 127 4.71 25.96 10.63
CA LEU A 127 5.04 26.05 9.20
C LEU A 127 5.88 27.32 8.92
N LYS A 128 5.49 28.47 9.49
CA LYS A 128 6.23 29.74 9.36
C LYS A 128 7.57 29.73 10.08
N GLU A 129 7.65 29.13 11.26
CA GLU A 129 8.91 28.96 12.01
C GLU A 129 9.94 28.14 11.23
N LEU A 130 9.46 27.11 10.52
CA LEU A 130 10.28 26.28 9.63
C LEU A 130 10.61 26.95 8.29
N GLY A 131 9.99 28.09 7.97
CA GLY A 131 10.18 28.80 6.70
C GLY A 131 9.64 28.04 5.48
N LEU A 132 8.65 27.19 5.67
CA LEU A 132 8.01 26.40 4.60
C LEU A 132 6.95 27.23 3.88
N LYS A 133 6.69 26.91 2.60
CA LYS A 133 5.73 27.66 1.78
C LYS A 133 4.28 27.28 2.05
N ASP A 134 4.02 26.00 2.21
CA ASP A 134 2.68 25.41 2.30
C ASP A 134 2.69 24.05 3.03
N GLU A 135 1.52 23.46 3.15
CA GLU A 135 1.27 22.20 3.83
C GLU A 135 1.81 20.98 3.08
N HIS A 136 2.10 21.11 1.78
CA HIS A 136 2.81 20.05 1.04
C HIS A 136 4.27 20.01 1.47
N GLU A 137 4.95 21.17 1.55
CA GLU A 137 6.30 21.24 2.12
C GLU A 137 6.33 20.80 3.60
N LEU A 138 5.24 21.03 4.35
CA LEU A 138 5.08 20.52 5.72
C LEU A 138 4.96 18.99 5.76
N GLN A 139 4.27 18.36 4.80
CA GLN A 139 4.27 16.90 4.66
C GLN A 139 5.69 16.41 4.40
N SER A 140 6.43 16.99 3.46
CA SER A 140 7.82 16.58 3.18
C SER A 140 8.72 16.76 4.40
N TRP A 141 8.50 17.81 5.21
CA TRP A 141 9.16 17.96 6.50
C TRP A 141 8.80 16.83 7.48
N PHE A 142 7.52 16.46 7.58
CA PHE A 142 7.05 15.36 8.43
C PHE A 142 7.70 14.03 8.02
N ILE A 143 7.71 13.72 6.72
CA ILE A 143 8.33 12.51 6.17
C ILE A 143 9.84 12.48 6.49
N ARG A 144 10.53 13.62 6.39
CA ARG A 144 11.94 13.73 6.81
C ARG A 144 12.15 13.48 8.31
N GLN A 145 11.21 13.87 9.17
CA GLN A 145 11.28 13.51 10.60
C GLN A 145 11.12 12.00 10.79
N ALA A 146 10.16 11.37 10.10
CA ALA A 146 9.97 9.92 10.15
C ALA A 146 11.21 9.17 9.63
N GLU A 147 11.81 9.63 8.54
CA GLU A 147 13.05 9.07 8.01
C GLU A 147 14.19 9.19 9.02
N ALA A 148 14.37 10.36 9.64
CA ALA A 148 15.42 10.56 10.64
C ALA A 148 15.25 9.60 11.83
N ILE A 149 14.01 9.31 12.24
CA ILE A 149 13.70 8.27 13.23
C ILE A 149 14.15 6.89 12.71
N LEU A 150 13.75 6.50 11.49
CA LEU A 150 14.13 5.20 10.92
C LEU A 150 15.63 5.02 10.76
N GLN A 151 16.36 6.08 10.39
CA GLN A 151 17.82 6.07 10.28
C GLN A 151 18.51 5.81 11.62
N LYS A 152 17.99 6.35 12.75
CA LYS A 152 18.48 6.01 14.09
C LYS A 152 18.34 4.52 14.40
N HIS A 153 17.33 3.87 13.82
CA HIS A 153 17.07 2.44 13.95
C HIS A 153 17.66 1.61 12.79
N HIS A 154 18.52 2.21 11.96
CA HIS A 154 19.18 1.55 10.82
C HIS A 154 18.22 0.94 9.80
N ARG A 155 17.08 1.59 9.56
CA ARG A 155 16.10 1.18 8.54
C ARG A 155 16.07 2.15 7.37
N LYS A 156 15.76 1.59 6.19
CA LYS A 156 15.49 2.33 4.96
C LYS A 156 13.99 2.61 4.85
N LEU A 157 13.66 3.84 4.46
CA LEU A 157 12.28 4.29 4.30
C LEU A 157 11.71 3.80 2.96
N VAL A 158 10.49 3.28 3.00
CA VAL A 158 9.62 3.11 1.82
C VAL A 158 8.38 3.97 2.02
N GLY A 159 7.90 4.63 0.98
CA GLY A 159 6.64 5.38 1.00
C GLY A 159 5.95 5.41 -0.35
N TRP A 160 4.65 5.68 -0.35
CA TRP A 160 3.85 5.87 -1.56
C TRP A 160 4.30 7.11 -2.34
N ASP A 161 4.11 7.13 -3.65
CA ASP A 161 4.68 8.14 -4.55
C ASP A 161 4.38 9.62 -4.21
N GLU A 162 3.38 9.91 -3.37
CA GLU A 162 3.19 11.23 -2.77
C GLU A 162 4.41 11.74 -1.97
N ILE A 163 5.27 10.86 -1.45
CA ILE A 163 6.48 11.29 -0.73
C ILE A 163 7.49 12.01 -1.64
N LEU A 164 7.31 11.96 -2.97
CA LEU A 164 8.05 12.79 -3.93
C LEU A 164 7.74 14.28 -3.77
N GLU A 165 6.53 14.63 -3.32
CA GLU A 165 6.08 16.00 -3.18
C GLU A 165 6.97 16.74 -2.16
N GLY A 166 7.71 17.75 -2.62
CA GLY A 166 8.61 18.59 -1.81
C GLY A 166 10.00 17.99 -1.51
N GLY A 167 10.36 16.91 -2.20
CA GLY A 167 11.73 16.39 -2.30
C GLY A 167 11.99 15.14 -1.45
N LEU A 168 12.67 14.17 -2.07
CA LEU A 168 13.09 12.93 -1.44
C LEU A 168 14.47 13.04 -0.81
N ALA A 169 14.68 12.30 0.26
CA ALA A 169 16.03 11.95 0.67
C ALA A 169 16.63 10.90 -0.26
N GLU A 170 17.96 10.92 -0.40
CA GLU A 170 18.71 10.02 -1.29
C GLU A 170 18.50 8.53 -0.97
N THR A 171 18.11 8.20 0.27
CA THR A 171 17.91 6.83 0.76
C THR A 171 16.47 6.32 0.66
N ALA A 172 15.52 7.18 0.31
CA ALA A 172 14.11 6.80 0.24
C ALA A 172 13.84 5.90 -0.97
N THR A 173 12.97 4.89 -0.77
CA THR A 173 12.42 4.05 -1.83
C THR A 173 10.96 4.40 -2.07
N VAL A 174 10.55 4.55 -3.33
CA VAL A 174 9.18 4.96 -3.71
C VAL A 174 8.34 3.78 -4.17
N MET A 175 7.12 3.64 -3.66
CA MET A 175 6.09 2.75 -4.20
C MET A 175 5.14 3.53 -5.12
N SER A 176 5.23 3.29 -6.44
CA SER A 176 4.46 4.02 -7.47
C SER A 176 3.10 3.37 -7.72
N TRP A 177 2.04 4.00 -7.21
CA TRP A 177 0.69 3.43 -7.23
C TRP A 177 -0.29 4.22 -8.09
N ARG A 178 -0.14 5.55 -8.20
CA ARG A 178 -1.03 6.40 -9.02
C ARG A 178 -0.82 6.23 -10.52
N GLY A 179 0.22 5.51 -10.91
CA GLY A 179 0.63 5.28 -12.28
C GLY A 179 2.09 4.83 -12.34
N LEU A 180 2.75 5.12 -13.46
CA LEU A 180 4.17 4.81 -13.66
C LEU A 180 5.07 6.02 -13.34
N GLU A 181 4.47 7.21 -13.29
CA GLU A 181 5.14 8.51 -13.23
C GLU A 181 6.00 8.65 -11.98
N GLY A 182 5.48 8.23 -10.82
CA GLY A 182 6.23 8.28 -9.55
C GLY A 182 7.50 7.45 -9.59
N ALA A 183 7.44 6.22 -10.10
CA ALA A 183 8.61 5.37 -10.26
C ALA A 183 9.60 5.93 -11.29
N ILE A 184 9.10 6.49 -12.41
CA ILE A 184 9.94 7.11 -13.44
C ILE A 184 10.69 8.32 -12.88
N GLU A 185 10.01 9.16 -12.11
CA GLU A 185 10.61 10.34 -11.48
C GLU A 185 11.64 9.93 -10.42
N SER A 186 11.28 9.01 -9.52
CA SER A 186 12.17 8.45 -8.51
C SER A 186 13.46 7.90 -9.14
N ALA A 187 13.33 7.04 -10.15
CA ALA A 187 14.47 6.43 -10.83
C ALA A 187 15.36 7.47 -11.56
N LYS A 188 14.77 8.55 -12.09
CA LYS A 188 15.52 9.66 -12.70
C LYS A 188 16.31 10.48 -11.67
N HIS A 189 15.84 10.53 -10.43
CA HIS A 189 16.54 11.15 -9.30
C HIS A 189 17.55 10.22 -8.63
N GLY A 190 17.63 8.95 -9.05
CA GLY A 190 18.56 7.95 -8.50
C GLY A 190 18.03 7.24 -7.25
N ASN A 191 16.75 7.43 -6.92
CA ASN A 191 16.06 6.73 -5.84
C ASN A 191 15.46 5.42 -6.37
N ASP A 192 15.56 4.36 -5.57
CA ASP A 192 14.92 3.09 -5.89
C ASP A 192 13.39 3.21 -5.86
N ALA A 193 12.73 2.46 -6.74
CA ALA A 193 11.29 2.41 -6.86
C ALA A 193 10.76 0.99 -7.02
N ILE A 194 9.59 0.75 -6.43
CA ILE A 194 8.82 -0.48 -6.55
C ILE A 194 7.54 -0.15 -7.32
N MET A 195 7.28 -0.95 -8.35
CA MET A 195 6.12 -0.76 -9.21
C MET A 195 4.87 -1.41 -8.63
N CYS A 196 3.87 -0.58 -8.33
CA CYS A 196 2.57 -1.02 -7.86
C CYS A 196 1.39 -0.29 -8.53
N PRO A 197 1.41 -0.02 -9.85
CA PRO A 197 0.44 0.87 -10.47
C PRO A 197 -1.00 0.31 -10.38
N ASN A 198 -1.90 1.14 -9.83
CA ASN A 198 -3.33 0.88 -9.71
C ASN A 198 -3.97 0.34 -10.99
N PRO A 199 -3.67 0.87 -12.20
CA PRO A 199 -4.25 0.36 -13.42
C PRO A 199 -3.95 -1.13 -13.72
N PHE A 200 -2.90 -1.73 -13.15
CA PHE A 200 -2.45 -3.07 -13.52
C PHE A 200 -2.53 -4.08 -12.38
N VAL A 201 -2.03 -3.71 -11.19
CA VAL A 201 -1.71 -4.68 -10.12
C VAL A 201 -2.49 -4.45 -8.84
N TYR A 202 -3.62 -3.74 -8.91
CA TYR A 202 -4.59 -3.69 -7.81
C TYR A 202 -5.60 -4.82 -7.96
N PHE A 203 -5.57 -5.74 -7.01
CA PHE A 203 -6.36 -6.98 -7.01
C PHE A 203 -7.65 -6.86 -6.22
N ASP A 204 -7.90 -5.75 -5.55
CA ASP A 204 -9.21 -5.35 -5.03
C ASP A 204 -10.17 -4.89 -6.16
N HIS A 205 -9.63 -4.58 -7.34
CA HIS A 205 -10.40 -4.29 -8.54
C HIS A 205 -11.12 -5.52 -9.14
N TYR A 206 -12.20 -5.25 -9.88
CA TYR A 206 -12.90 -6.26 -10.67
C TYR A 206 -11.97 -7.00 -11.65
N GLN A 207 -12.38 -8.24 -11.96
CA GLN A 207 -11.63 -9.19 -12.80
C GLN A 207 -12.27 -9.40 -14.19
N ALA A 208 -13.39 -8.73 -14.45
CA ALA A 208 -14.11 -8.75 -15.72
C ALA A 208 -14.66 -7.36 -16.03
N GLU A 209 -14.84 -7.06 -17.32
CA GLU A 209 -15.46 -5.82 -17.77
C GLU A 209 -16.94 -5.73 -17.38
N ASP A 210 -17.67 -6.84 -17.44
CA ASP A 210 -19.06 -6.89 -17.00
C ASP A 210 -19.14 -7.10 -15.48
N TRP A 211 -19.17 -5.98 -14.75
CA TRP A 211 -19.28 -5.96 -13.29
C TRP A 211 -20.56 -6.62 -12.76
N GLY A 212 -21.60 -6.78 -13.59
CA GLY A 212 -22.84 -7.45 -13.18
C GLY A 212 -22.65 -8.94 -12.89
N THR A 213 -21.56 -9.53 -13.39
CA THR A 213 -21.21 -10.95 -13.20
C THR A 213 -20.28 -11.20 -12.02
N GLU A 214 -19.77 -10.14 -11.38
CA GLU A 214 -18.78 -10.21 -10.32
C GLU A 214 -19.39 -9.86 -8.96
N PRO A 215 -18.90 -10.46 -7.85
CA PRO A 215 -19.32 -10.01 -6.53
C PRO A 215 -18.79 -8.60 -6.28
N LEU A 216 -19.50 -7.85 -5.42
CA LEU A 216 -19.21 -6.44 -5.12
C LEU A 216 -17.72 -6.20 -4.82
N GLY A 217 -17.12 -5.26 -5.55
CA GLY A 217 -15.78 -4.74 -5.37
C GLY A 217 -15.77 -3.21 -5.48
N ILE A 218 -14.61 -2.61 -5.22
CA ILE A 218 -14.45 -1.15 -5.16
C ILE A 218 -14.66 -0.45 -6.51
N GLY A 219 -14.36 -1.14 -7.62
CA GLY A 219 -14.32 -0.56 -8.95
C GLY A 219 -13.17 -1.12 -9.76
N GLY A 220 -12.67 -0.33 -10.71
CA GLY A 220 -11.51 -0.68 -11.53
C GLY A 220 -11.72 -1.90 -12.41
N ASN A 221 -10.66 -2.29 -13.13
CA ASN A 221 -10.64 -3.52 -13.92
C ASN A 221 -9.19 -3.97 -14.14
N SER A 222 -8.81 -5.02 -13.43
CA SER A 222 -7.48 -5.65 -13.48
C SER A 222 -7.62 -7.14 -13.85
N PRO A 223 -8.09 -7.47 -15.07
CA PRO A 223 -8.27 -8.85 -15.48
C PRO A 223 -6.93 -9.56 -15.65
N LEU A 224 -6.94 -10.90 -15.58
CA LEU A 224 -5.73 -11.73 -15.63
C LEU A 224 -4.79 -11.41 -16.81
N ALA A 225 -5.35 -11.23 -18.01
CA ALA A 225 -4.59 -10.87 -19.21
C ALA A 225 -3.89 -9.51 -19.10
N LYS A 226 -4.52 -8.53 -18.42
CA LYS A 226 -3.95 -7.19 -18.21
C LYS A 226 -2.79 -7.23 -17.22
N VAL A 227 -2.92 -8.01 -16.15
CA VAL A 227 -1.83 -8.25 -15.18
C VAL A 227 -0.65 -8.93 -15.86
N HIS A 228 -0.91 -10.00 -16.63
CA HIS A 228 0.15 -10.72 -17.35
C HIS A 228 0.81 -9.85 -18.41
N GLY A 229 0.04 -9.04 -19.15
CA GLY A 229 0.56 -8.17 -20.20
C GLY A 229 1.34 -6.94 -19.72
N TYR A 230 1.38 -6.68 -18.41
CA TYR A 230 2.09 -5.54 -17.84
C TYR A 230 3.62 -5.73 -17.96
N GLU A 231 4.30 -4.64 -18.36
CA GLU A 231 5.75 -4.51 -18.38
C GLU A 231 6.18 -3.59 -17.23
N PRO A 232 6.79 -4.13 -16.15
CA PRO A 232 7.18 -3.35 -14.99
C PRO A 232 8.28 -2.31 -15.24
N ILE A 233 9.11 -2.48 -16.28
CA ILE A 233 10.20 -1.53 -16.58
C ILE A 233 9.72 -0.52 -17.64
N PRO A 234 9.52 0.76 -17.29
CA PRO A 234 9.07 1.76 -18.26
C PRO A 234 10.07 1.99 -19.39
N ALA A 235 9.57 2.10 -20.62
CA ALA A 235 10.40 2.30 -21.81
C ALA A 235 11.09 3.67 -21.84
N GLU A 236 10.61 4.62 -21.03
CA GLU A 236 11.16 5.97 -20.87
C GLU A 236 12.48 6.00 -20.08
N LEU A 237 12.80 4.93 -19.35
CA LEU A 237 14.02 4.84 -18.55
C LEU A 237 15.20 4.37 -19.40
N THR A 238 16.35 5.00 -19.19
CA THR A 238 17.62 4.47 -19.70
C THR A 238 17.99 3.18 -18.98
N ALA A 239 18.92 2.39 -19.55
CA ALA A 239 19.38 1.15 -18.93
C ALA A 239 19.98 1.35 -17.51
N GLU A 240 20.57 2.51 -17.23
CA GLU A 240 21.06 2.83 -15.88
C GLU A 240 19.92 3.20 -14.93
N GLN A 241 18.96 4.02 -15.36
CA GLN A 241 17.79 4.39 -14.55
C GLN A 241 16.88 3.18 -14.29
N ALA A 242 16.77 2.26 -15.24
CA ALA A 242 15.99 1.04 -15.09
C ALA A 242 16.48 0.15 -13.94
N LYS A 243 17.76 0.27 -13.51
CA LYS A 243 18.29 -0.46 -12.35
C LYS A 243 17.68 -0.01 -11.02
N HIS A 244 17.12 1.21 -10.98
CA HIS A 244 16.40 1.71 -9.81
C HIS A 244 14.97 1.17 -9.72
N ILE A 245 14.47 0.47 -10.74
CA ILE A 245 13.22 -0.29 -10.60
C ILE A 245 13.55 -1.63 -9.96
N ILE A 246 13.44 -1.70 -8.64
CA ILE A 246 13.92 -2.84 -7.84
C ILE A 246 12.87 -3.94 -7.64
N GLY A 247 11.63 -3.73 -8.07
CA GLY A 247 10.58 -4.74 -7.95
C GLY A 247 9.21 -4.33 -8.45
N VAL A 248 8.27 -5.27 -8.36
CA VAL A 248 6.84 -5.09 -8.66
C VAL A 248 6.01 -5.75 -7.56
N GLN A 249 4.90 -5.13 -7.18
CA GLN A 249 4.01 -5.61 -6.13
C GLN A 249 2.56 -5.46 -6.55
N GLY A 250 1.72 -6.44 -6.19
CA GLY A 250 0.28 -6.36 -6.34
C GLY A 250 -0.40 -6.05 -5.01
N GLN A 251 -1.40 -5.17 -5.05
CA GLN A 251 -2.08 -4.66 -3.87
C GLN A 251 -3.44 -5.31 -3.71
N LEU A 252 -3.88 -5.45 -2.46
CA LEU A 252 -5.18 -6.04 -2.15
C LEU A 252 -5.80 -5.31 -0.97
N TRP A 253 -6.40 -4.15 -1.26
CA TRP A 253 -7.21 -3.39 -0.32
C TRP A 253 -8.50 -4.15 0.04
N THR A 254 -8.95 -4.04 1.29
CA THR A 254 -9.92 -4.99 1.86
C THR A 254 -11.29 -4.40 2.20
N GLU A 255 -11.62 -3.21 1.71
CA GLU A 255 -12.89 -2.52 1.98
C GLU A 255 -14.12 -3.35 1.60
N TYR A 256 -13.99 -4.19 0.56
CA TYR A 256 -15.04 -5.10 0.07
C TYR A 256 -14.65 -6.59 0.17
N ILE A 257 -13.64 -6.90 0.99
CA ILE A 257 -13.07 -8.26 1.13
C ILE A 257 -13.13 -8.66 2.61
N ALA A 258 -14.28 -9.17 3.04
CA ALA A 258 -14.54 -9.47 4.45
C ALA A 258 -14.12 -10.89 4.90
N THR A 259 -13.76 -11.79 3.97
CA THR A 259 -13.49 -13.20 4.30
C THR A 259 -12.22 -13.71 3.60
N PRO A 260 -11.52 -14.71 4.19
CA PRO A 260 -10.38 -15.35 3.54
C PRO A 260 -10.70 -15.90 2.15
N SER A 261 -11.86 -16.54 1.97
CA SER A 261 -12.28 -17.06 0.65
C SER A 261 -12.49 -15.94 -0.37
N ARG A 262 -12.98 -14.76 0.05
CA ARG A 262 -13.10 -13.59 -0.83
C ARG A 262 -11.71 -13.04 -1.18
N LEU A 263 -10.79 -13.03 -0.21
CA LEU A 263 -9.40 -12.60 -0.41
C LEU A 263 -8.71 -13.49 -1.45
N GLU A 264 -8.81 -14.81 -1.30
CA GLU A 264 -8.29 -15.79 -2.26
C GLU A 264 -8.91 -15.62 -3.66
N PHE A 265 -10.21 -15.38 -3.75
CA PHE A 265 -10.91 -15.15 -5.02
C PHE A 265 -10.39 -13.91 -5.74
N MET A 266 -10.08 -12.85 -4.99
CA MET A 266 -9.57 -11.61 -5.55
C MET A 266 -8.08 -11.74 -5.92
N ALA A 267 -7.28 -12.45 -5.12
CA ALA A 267 -5.86 -12.64 -5.40
C ALA A 267 -5.58 -13.63 -6.54
N PHE A 268 -6.20 -14.81 -6.51
CA PHE A 268 -5.91 -15.90 -7.43
C PHE A 268 -6.89 -15.96 -8.61
N PRO A 269 -6.39 -16.17 -9.84
CA PRO A 269 -5.01 -16.51 -10.21
C PRO A 269 -4.12 -15.33 -10.62
N ARG A 270 -4.53 -14.08 -10.37
CA ARG A 270 -3.75 -12.89 -10.78
C ARG A 270 -2.37 -12.81 -10.14
N VAL A 271 -2.24 -13.26 -8.89
CA VAL A 271 -0.92 -13.42 -8.23
C VAL A 271 0.02 -14.33 -9.02
N CYS A 272 -0.49 -15.35 -9.73
CA CYS A 272 0.35 -16.21 -10.58
C CYS A 272 0.91 -15.44 -11.79
N ALA A 273 0.11 -14.55 -12.38
CA ALA A 273 0.57 -13.67 -13.46
C ALA A 273 1.61 -12.68 -12.93
N LEU A 274 1.36 -12.05 -11.78
CA LEU A 274 2.31 -11.16 -11.11
C LEU A 274 3.64 -11.86 -10.78
N ALA A 275 3.59 -13.09 -10.27
CA ALA A 275 4.80 -13.86 -10.00
C ALA A 275 5.63 -14.10 -11.27
N GLU A 276 4.97 -14.30 -12.41
CA GLU A 276 5.66 -14.47 -13.69
C GLU A 276 6.30 -13.16 -14.18
N ILE A 277 5.60 -12.03 -14.09
CA ILE A 277 6.17 -10.74 -14.50
C ILE A 277 7.31 -10.29 -13.58
N ALA A 278 7.26 -10.66 -12.29
CA ALA A 278 8.31 -10.36 -11.32
C ALA A 278 9.57 -11.23 -11.53
N TRP A 279 9.39 -12.51 -11.88
CA TRP A 279 10.49 -13.48 -11.97
C TRP A 279 11.14 -13.54 -13.36
N CYS A 280 10.36 -13.42 -14.43
CA CYS A 280 10.82 -13.49 -15.82
C CYS A 280 10.50 -12.19 -16.58
N PRO A 281 11.18 -11.07 -16.29
CA PRO A 281 10.91 -9.81 -16.98
C PRO A 281 11.35 -9.87 -18.46
N GLN A 282 12.41 -10.62 -18.78
CA GLN A 282 12.91 -10.79 -20.15
C GLN A 282 12.57 -12.19 -20.67
N ASP A 283 12.16 -12.27 -21.94
CA ASP A 283 11.76 -13.52 -22.63
C ASP A 283 10.59 -14.28 -22.00
N ARG A 284 9.61 -13.54 -21.46
CA ARG A 284 8.37 -14.10 -20.91
C ARG A 284 7.55 -14.79 -22.02
N PRO A 285 7.06 -16.03 -21.80
CA PRO A 285 6.12 -16.65 -22.71
C PRO A 285 4.86 -15.81 -22.89
N ASP A 286 4.22 -15.93 -24.05
CA ASP A 286 2.96 -15.24 -24.30
C ASP A 286 1.84 -15.72 -23.36
N PHE A 287 0.74 -14.96 -23.38
CA PHE A 287 -0.41 -15.22 -22.51
C PHE A 287 -1.04 -16.61 -22.76
N ALA A 288 -1.05 -17.12 -23.99
CA ALA A 288 -1.60 -18.43 -24.30
C ALA A 288 -0.76 -19.56 -23.69
N HIS A 289 0.56 -19.42 -23.72
CA HIS A 289 1.47 -20.34 -23.05
C HIS A 289 1.36 -20.25 -21.52
N PHE A 290 1.20 -19.04 -20.97
CA PHE A 290 0.88 -18.84 -19.56
C PHE A 290 -0.40 -19.59 -19.15
N LEU A 291 -1.51 -19.44 -19.90
CA LEU A 291 -2.75 -20.16 -19.64
C LEU A 291 -2.53 -21.68 -19.64
N THR A 292 -1.79 -22.22 -20.62
CA THR A 292 -1.50 -23.66 -20.66
C THR A 292 -0.85 -24.18 -19.36
N ARG A 293 0.11 -23.42 -18.80
CA ARG A 293 0.73 -23.76 -17.51
C ARG A 293 -0.20 -23.50 -16.32
N LEU A 294 -0.96 -22.41 -16.36
CA LEU A 294 -1.91 -22.04 -15.32
C LEU A 294 -2.94 -23.16 -15.13
N LYS A 295 -3.47 -23.76 -16.20
CA LYS A 295 -4.41 -24.90 -16.12
C LYS A 295 -3.89 -26.05 -15.25
N THR A 296 -2.59 -26.34 -15.31
CA THR A 296 -1.96 -27.36 -14.45
C THR A 296 -1.78 -26.85 -13.02
N HIS A 297 -1.44 -25.58 -12.85
CA HIS A 297 -1.29 -24.96 -11.54
C HIS A 297 -2.62 -24.85 -10.77
N LEU A 298 -3.72 -24.56 -11.45
CA LEU A 298 -5.06 -24.50 -10.83
C LEU A 298 -5.42 -25.82 -10.13
N ARG A 299 -5.02 -26.98 -10.69
CA ARG A 299 -5.20 -28.28 -10.02
C ARG A 299 -4.43 -28.40 -8.70
N ARG A 300 -3.31 -27.68 -8.55
CA ARG A 300 -2.57 -27.64 -7.29
C ARG A 300 -3.29 -26.75 -6.27
N LEU A 301 -3.84 -25.62 -6.73
CA LEU A 301 -4.68 -24.75 -5.92
C LEU A 301 -5.94 -25.47 -5.43
N ASP A 302 -6.56 -26.30 -6.28
CA ASP A 302 -7.68 -27.17 -5.90
C ASP A 302 -7.31 -28.13 -4.75
N VAL A 303 -6.13 -28.77 -4.82
CA VAL A 303 -5.63 -29.67 -3.76
C VAL A 303 -5.35 -28.92 -2.46
N GLN A 304 -5.03 -27.62 -2.54
CA GLN A 304 -4.81 -26.74 -1.39
C GLN A 304 -6.10 -26.05 -0.90
N ASP A 305 -7.25 -26.33 -1.54
CA ASP A 305 -8.56 -25.71 -1.29
C ASP A 305 -8.57 -24.17 -1.40
N VAL A 306 -7.74 -23.61 -2.28
CA VAL A 306 -7.70 -22.15 -2.54
C VAL A 306 -8.91 -21.73 -3.37
N ARG A 307 -9.69 -20.75 -2.89
CA ARG A 307 -10.90 -20.25 -3.54
C ARG A 307 -10.61 -19.24 -4.66
N TYR A 308 -9.88 -19.65 -5.69
CA TYR A 308 -9.53 -18.79 -6.83
C TYR A 308 -10.74 -18.49 -7.75
N ARG A 309 -10.67 -17.39 -8.51
CA ARG A 309 -11.61 -17.10 -9.60
C ARG A 309 -11.26 -17.92 -10.84
N ALA A 310 -12.16 -18.80 -11.29
CA ALA A 310 -11.94 -19.55 -12.53
C ALA A 310 -11.80 -18.59 -13.74
N PRO A 311 -10.71 -18.66 -14.53
CA PRO A 311 -10.56 -17.79 -15.69
C PRO A 311 -11.66 -18.03 -16.72
N LEU A 312 -12.29 -16.95 -17.19
CA LEU A 312 -13.40 -17.00 -18.16
C LEU A 312 -12.97 -17.63 -19.49
N GLU A 313 -11.68 -17.51 -19.81
CA GLU A 313 -11.01 -18.08 -20.97
C GLU A 313 -11.04 -19.62 -20.99
N TYR A 314 -11.34 -20.28 -19.85
CA TYR A 314 -11.57 -21.73 -19.78
C TYR A 314 -13.04 -22.13 -19.80
N VAL A 315 -13.98 -21.18 -19.63
CA VAL A 315 -15.42 -21.46 -19.60
C VAL A 315 -16.02 -21.46 -21.01
N GLN A 316 -15.29 -20.91 -22.00
CA GLN A 316 -15.71 -20.83 -23.41
C GLN A 316 -14.99 -21.82 -24.35
N ALA A 317 -14.27 -22.82 -23.82
CA ALA A 317 -13.55 -23.84 -24.59
C ALA A 317 -14.15 -25.24 -24.46
#